data_AF-A0A6N6VVK5-F1
#
_entry.id   AF-A0A6N6VVK5-F1
#
_cell.length_a   1.000
_cell.length_b   1.000
_cell.length_c   1.000
_cell.angle_alpha   90.00
_cell.angle_beta   90.00
_cell.angle_gamma   90.00
#
_symmetry.space_group_name_H-M   'P 1'
#
loop_
_entity.id
_entity.type
_entity.pdbx_description
1 polymer ?
#
loop_
_entity_poly.entity_id
_entity_poly.type
_entity_poly.pdbx_seq_one_letter_code
_entity_poly.pdbx_strand_id
1 'polypeptide(L)'
;MIIFLLLTFSYGLKGFYLTESGYDVGFFLQALSNPYYNGIFQFKTISGINSFFLNHFEPFLFLLYPIKFLPYPSFFLYCLIFFFIALTFIFGIKFINKETNFPIEIKFSLLLTCATSPFWIGVISYEFHEFSFIPFLYLMLFIFWYKKSYYKFLFFALLSLCFKETISITFIWSGLLLILFSIKKDKKFGFTLFILGVIFYYIYFKIILVNLKESSDTNFIGYYAKLGNSMFEVALSPILKPHVFIQSVMQFKNLSYLFCYYYLFCYILKKDGNHCCLLFQPFL
;
A
#
# COMPACT_ATOMS: atom_id res chain seq x y z
N MET A 1 -22.71 6.77 -2.17
CA MET A 1 -21.91 7.54 -1.20
C MET A 1 -22.45 7.36 0.22
N ILE A 2 -23.73 7.67 0.48
CA ILE A 2 -24.37 7.51 1.80
C ILE A 2 -24.24 6.08 2.34
N ILE A 3 -24.55 5.06 1.53
CA ILE A 3 -24.43 3.64 1.93
C ILE A 3 -22.99 3.30 2.37
N PHE A 4 -21.97 3.78 1.64
CA PHE A 4 -20.57 3.54 2.00
C PHE A 4 -20.16 4.23 3.30
N LEU A 5 -20.68 5.44 3.57
CA LEU A 5 -20.44 6.14 4.82
C LEU A 5 -21.13 5.45 6.01
N LEU A 6 -22.36 4.96 5.81
CA LEU A 6 -23.06 4.17 6.83
C LEU A 6 -22.32 2.87 7.13
N LEU A 7 -21.88 2.14 6.11
CA LEU A 7 -21.07 0.93 6.30
C LEU A 7 -19.74 1.24 7.00
N THR A 8 -19.07 2.34 6.64
CA THR A 8 -17.85 2.82 7.31
C THR A 8 -18.10 3.03 8.80
N PHE A 9 -19.20 3.71 9.14
CA PHE A 9 -19.57 4.00 10.52
C PHE A 9 -19.96 2.74 11.30
N SER A 10 -20.79 1.87 10.72
CA SER A 10 -21.18 0.59 11.33
C SER A 10 -19.98 -0.33 11.58
N TYR A 11 -19.01 -0.36 10.68
CA TYR A 11 -17.76 -1.10 10.88
C TYR A 11 -16.83 -0.43 11.89
N GLY A 12 -16.81 0.90 11.98
CA GLY A 12 -16.14 1.61 13.07
C GLY A 12 -16.69 1.19 14.44
N LEU A 13 -18.01 1.04 14.55
CA LEU A 13 -18.66 0.53 15.77
C LEU A 13 -18.27 -0.93 16.06
N LYS A 14 -18.26 -1.79 15.02
CA LYS A 14 -17.77 -3.17 15.15
C LYS A 14 -16.32 -3.18 15.65
N GLY A 15 -15.44 -2.41 15.03
CA GLY A 15 -14.04 -2.28 15.43
C GLY A 15 -13.91 -1.83 16.88
N PHE A 16 -14.68 -0.83 17.29
CA PHE A 16 -14.60 -0.29 18.65
C PHE A 16 -15.14 -1.23 19.73
N TYR A 17 -16.21 -1.97 19.46
CA TYR A 17 -16.89 -2.81 20.47
C TYR A 17 -16.55 -4.30 20.40
N LEU A 18 -16.03 -4.81 19.28
CA LEU A 18 -15.96 -6.25 19.00
C LEU A 18 -14.55 -6.77 18.65
N THR A 19 -13.50 -5.94 18.70
CA THR A 19 -12.11 -6.42 18.57
C THR A 19 -11.50 -6.71 19.93
N GLU A 20 -10.89 -7.88 20.07
CA GLU A 20 -10.47 -8.40 21.37
C GLU A 20 -9.10 -7.87 21.86
N SER A 21 -8.27 -7.28 20.98
CA SER A 21 -6.85 -7.02 21.34
C SER A 21 -6.52 -5.56 21.65
N GLY A 22 -7.11 -4.60 20.93
CA GLY A 22 -6.73 -3.18 20.98
C GLY A 22 -5.27 -2.91 20.55
N TYR A 23 -4.57 -3.89 19.97
CA TYR A 23 -3.11 -3.87 19.83
C TYR A 23 -2.64 -2.81 18.83
N ASP A 24 -3.08 -2.86 17.57
CA ASP A 24 -2.64 -1.91 16.55
C ASP A 24 -3.15 -0.49 16.88
N VAL A 25 -4.41 -0.38 17.29
CA VAL A 25 -4.99 0.92 17.64
C VAL A 25 -4.27 1.55 18.83
N GLY A 26 -3.96 0.77 19.87
CA GLY A 26 -3.16 1.22 21.01
C GLY A 26 -1.77 1.69 20.59
N PHE A 27 -1.12 0.97 19.68
CA PHE A 27 0.18 1.32 19.13
C PHE A 27 0.17 2.68 18.41
N PHE A 28 -0.83 2.91 17.57
CA PHE A 28 -0.97 4.17 16.85
C PHE A 28 -1.42 5.33 17.75
N LEU A 29 -2.30 5.11 18.71
CA LEU A 29 -2.67 6.14 19.69
C LEU A 29 -1.50 6.56 20.57
N GLN A 30 -0.65 5.61 20.96
CA GLN A 30 0.60 5.90 21.66
C GLN A 30 1.54 6.75 20.78
N ALA A 31 1.68 6.38 19.51
CA ALA A 31 2.47 7.14 18.53
C ALA A 31 1.98 8.58 18.33
N LEU A 32 0.67 8.82 18.37
CA LEU A 32 0.06 10.15 18.28
C LEU A 32 0.21 10.96 19.58
N SER A 33 0.26 10.28 20.72
CA SER A 33 0.32 10.91 22.04
C SER A 33 1.74 11.32 22.43
N ASN A 34 2.74 10.50 22.10
CA ASN A 34 4.13 10.65 22.54
C ASN A 34 5.01 11.75 21.90
N PRO A 35 4.75 12.34 20.72
CA PRO A 35 5.65 13.34 20.15
C PRO A 35 5.75 14.64 20.97
N TYR A 36 4.84 14.86 21.91
CA TYR A 36 4.65 16.17 22.56
C TYR A 36 4.92 16.20 24.06
N TYR A 37 5.11 15.05 24.72
CA TYR A 37 5.25 15.03 26.18
C TYR A 37 6.70 15.12 26.68
N ASN A 38 7.69 14.54 25.97
CA ASN A 38 9.06 14.41 26.51
C ASN A 38 10.19 14.80 25.54
N GLY A 39 9.89 15.41 24.39
CA GLY A 39 10.91 15.75 23.37
C GLY A 39 11.56 14.54 22.67
N ILE A 40 11.13 13.32 22.99
CA ILE A 40 11.57 12.06 22.38
C ILE A 40 10.53 11.67 21.33
N PHE A 41 10.93 11.61 20.06
CA PHE A 41 10.03 11.30 18.96
C PHE A 41 9.40 9.90 19.09
N GLN A 42 8.12 9.87 19.45
CA GLN A 42 7.22 8.73 19.32
C GLN A 42 7.71 7.42 19.97
N PHE A 43 8.14 7.47 21.24
CA PHE A 43 8.53 6.26 22.00
C PHE A 43 7.42 5.18 21.99
N LYS A 44 7.76 3.88 22.00
CA LYS A 44 6.79 2.78 22.03
C LYS A 44 7.02 1.89 23.27
N THR A 45 6.21 2.06 24.31
CA THR A 45 6.33 1.20 25.51
C THR A 45 5.84 -0.23 25.23
N ILE A 46 4.83 -0.42 24.36
CA ILE A 46 4.21 -1.73 24.09
C ILE A 46 5.18 -2.73 23.43
N SER A 47 6.14 -2.24 22.65
CA SER A 47 7.16 -3.06 21.99
C SER A 47 8.56 -2.90 22.60
N GLY A 48 8.71 -2.05 23.62
CA GLY A 48 10.01 -1.72 24.22
C GLY A 48 10.96 -1.01 23.25
N ILE A 49 10.44 -0.26 22.27
CA ILE A 49 11.23 0.38 21.21
C ILE A 49 11.30 1.89 21.44
N ASN A 50 12.51 2.43 21.37
CA ASN A 50 12.79 3.83 21.71
C ASN A 50 12.19 4.84 20.73
N SER A 51 11.75 4.42 19.54
CA SER A 51 11.05 5.28 18.57
C SER A 51 10.11 4.52 17.66
N PHE A 52 8.97 5.13 17.31
CA PHE A 52 8.02 4.55 16.37
C PHE A 52 8.63 4.35 14.98
N PHE A 53 9.46 5.31 14.58
CA PHE A 53 10.14 5.37 13.29
C PHE A 53 11.20 4.30 13.07
N LEU A 54 11.57 3.53 14.11
CA LEU A 54 12.46 2.37 13.97
C LEU A 54 11.82 1.21 13.22
N ASN A 55 10.52 1.01 13.41
CA ASN A 55 9.80 -0.10 12.77
C ASN A 55 8.85 0.38 11.66
N HIS A 56 8.50 1.66 11.67
CA HIS A 56 7.45 2.22 10.83
C HIS A 56 7.80 3.68 10.51
N PHE A 57 8.23 3.99 9.29
CA PHE A 57 8.44 5.39 8.90
C PHE A 57 7.23 5.97 8.21
N GLU A 58 6.40 6.57 9.06
CA GLU A 58 5.06 6.99 8.70
C GLU A 58 4.81 8.46 9.10
N PRO A 59 5.47 9.43 8.42
CA PRO A 59 5.25 10.86 8.68
C PRO A 59 3.78 11.30 8.60
N PHE A 60 2.91 10.57 7.90
CA PHE A 60 1.48 10.90 7.82
C PHE A 60 0.80 10.95 9.19
N LEU A 61 1.35 10.29 10.22
CA LEU A 61 0.80 10.33 11.58
C LEU A 61 0.74 11.75 12.15
N PHE A 62 1.60 12.67 11.71
CA PHE A 62 1.48 14.08 12.09
C PHE A 62 0.17 14.71 11.61
N LEU A 63 -0.38 14.26 10.47
CA LEU A 63 -1.68 14.71 9.98
C LEU A 63 -2.83 14.14 10.81
N LEU A 64 -2.63 12.97 11.42
CA LEU A 64 -3.62 12.33 12.28
C LEU A 64 -3.56 12.83 13.73
N TYR A 65 -2.57 13.67 14.07
CA TYR A 65 -2.41 14.22 15.42
C TYR A 65 -3.69 14.80 16.04
N PRO A 66 -4.52 15.59 15.32
CA PRO A 66 -5.75 16.14 15.88
C PRO A 66 -6.74 15.06 16.37
N ILE A 67 -6.70 13.84 15.83
CA ILE A 67 -7.62 12.75 16.19
C ILE A 67 -7.50 12.38 17.67
N LYS A 68 -6.32 12.52 18.28
CA LYS A 68 -6.11 12.15 19.69
C LYS A 68 -6.98 12.95 20.66
N PHE A 69 -7.45 14.12 20.24
CA PHE A 69 -8.28 15.02 21.05
C PHE A 69 -9.78 14.80 20.86
N LEU A 70 -10.17 13.92 19.94
CA LEU A 70 -11.58 13.57 19.73
C LEU A 70 -12.07 12.64 20.83
N PRO A 71 -13.38 12.64 21.15
CA PRO A 71 -13.96 11.63 22.02
C PRO A 71 -13.79 10.26 21.37
N TYR A 72 -13.17 9.31 22.08
CA TYR A 72 -12.87 7.96 21.58
C TYR A 72 -11.99 7.95 20.31
N PRO A 73 -10.72 8.37 20.39
CA PRO A 73 -9.84 8.50 19.22
C PRO A 73 -9.60 7.17 18.48
N SER A 74 -9.70 6.03 19.19
CA SER A 74 -9.67 4.69 18.59
C SER A 74 -10.78 4.48 17.56
N PHE A 75 -12.01 4.91 17.86
CA PHE A 75 -13.15 4.79 16.95
C PHE A 75 -12.89 5.52 15.63
N PHE A 76 -12.29 6.71 15.68
CA PHE A 76 -11.96 7.48 14.48
C PHE A 76 -10.86 6.83 13.64
N LEU A 77 -9.84 6.24 14.29
CA LEU A 77 -8.82 5.46 13.57
C LEU A 77 -9.45 4.29 12.81
N TYR A 78 -10.35 3.52 13.45
CA TYR A 78 -11.11 2.47 12.77
C TYR A 78 -11.91 2.98 11.57
N CYS A 79 -12.61 4.10 11.73
CA CYS A 79 -13.39 4.69 10.66
C CYS A 79 -12.52 5.09 9.46
N LEU A 80 -11.27 5.51 9.66
CA LEU A 80 -10.38 5.89 8.57
C LEU A 80 -10.08 4.74 7.61
N ILE A 81 -9.91 3.50 8.10
CA ILE A 81 -9.67 2.35 7.23
C ILE A 81 -10.80 2.20 6.22
N PHE A 82 -12.03 2.09 6.72
CA PHE A 82 -13.20 1.85 5.88
C PHE A 82 -13.54 3.07 5.03
N PHE A 83 -13.23 4.28 5.50
CA PHE A 83 -13.35 5.49 4.71
C PHE A 83 -12.45 5.45 3.48
N PHE A 84 -11.16 5.10 3.62
CA PHE A 84 -10.24 5.02 2.48
C PHE A 84 -10.51 3.82 1.57
N ILE A 85 -10.97 2.69 2.12
CA ILE A 85 -11.51 1.58 1.32
C ILE A 85 -12.69 2.06 0.47
N ALA A 86 -13.67 2.71 1.08
CA ALA A 86 -14.85 3.24 0.40
C ALA A 86 -14.47 4.25 -0.68
N LEU A 87 -13.54 5.18 -0.39
CA LEU A 87 -13.04 6.13 -1.38
C LEU A 87 -12.39 5.42 -2.56
N THR A 88 -11.59 4.38 -2.32
CA THR A 88 -10.98 3.58 -3.39
C THR A 88 -12.05 3.02 -4.33
N PHE A 89 -13.10 2.38 -3.79
CA PHE A 89 -14.19 1.84 -4.60
C PHE A 89 -15.00 2.92 -5.31
N ILE A 90 -15.38 3.99 -4.61
CA ILE A 90 -16.18 5.07 -5.19
C ILE A 90 -15.45 5.72 -6.38
N PHE A 91 -14.17 6.06 -6.21
CA PHE A 91 -13.40 6.69 -7.27
C PHE A 91 -13.02 5.68 -8.37
N GLY A 92 -12.77 4.43 -8.02
CA GLY A 92 -12.47 3.37 -9.00
C GLY A 92 -13.66 3.10 -9.91
N ILE A 93 -14.86 2.94 -9.34
CA ILE A 93 -16.11 2.78 -10.09
C ILE A 93 -16.37 3.99 -10.98
N LYS A 94 -16.23 5.21 -10.44
CA LYS A 94 -16.42 6.45 -11.20
C LYS A 94 -15.45 6.53 -12.39
N PHE A 95 -14.18 6.20 -12.16
CA PHE A 95 -13.16 6.20 -13.22
C PHE A 95 -13.48 5.16 -14.29
N ILE A 96 -13.71 3.90 -13.90
CA ILE A 96 -14.02 2.81 -14.84
C ILE A 96 -15.28 3.14 -15.66
N ASN A 97 -16.33 3.64 -15.03
CA ASN A 97 -17.57 3.99 -15.75
C ASN A 97 -17.40 5.15 -16.71
N LYS A 98 -16.51 6.11 -16.41
CA LYS A 98 -16.31 7.29 -17.25
C LYS A 98 -15.33 7.04 -18.38
N GLU A 99 -14.24 6.33 -18.11
CA GLU A 99 -13.09 6.24 -19.02
C GLU A 99 -13.05 4.89 -19.77
N THR A 100 -13.98 3.96 -19.48
CA THR A 100 -14.05 2.66 -20.16
C THR A 100 -15.48 2.30 -20.59
N ASN A 101 -15.58 1.67 -21.77
CA ASN A 101 -16.83 1.11 -22.30
C ASN A 101 -16.97 -0.38 -21.98
N PHE A 102 -16.33 -0.87 -20.92
CA PHE A 102 -16.39 -2.28 -20.57
C PHE A 102 -17.82 -2.73 -20.23
N PRO A 103 -18.23 -3.95 -20.62
CA PRO A 103 -19.46 -4.59 -20.17
C PRO A 103 -19.56 -4.62 -18.65
N ILE A 104 -20.79 -4.65 -18.13
CA ILE A 104 -21.05 -4.60 -16.69
C ILE A 104 -20.40 -5.79 -15.95
N GLU A 105 -20.31 -6.94 -16.62
CA GLU A 105 -19.68 -8.17 -16.14
C GLU A 105 -18.19 -7.99 -15.89
N ILE A 106 -17.47 -7.35 -16.83
CA ILE A 106 -16.05 -7.03 -16.68
C ILE A 106 -15.88 -6.04 -15.53
N LYS A 107 -16.69 -4.98 -15.49
CA LYS A 107 -16.62 -3.96 -14.43
C LYS A 107 -16.86 -4.58 -13.06
N PHE A 108 -17.89 -5.42 -12.95
CA PHE A 108 -18.22 -6.15 -11.73
C PHE A 108 -17.08 -7.08 -11.31
N SER A 109 -16.49 -7.81 -12.24
CA SER A 109 -15.34 -8.65 -11.93
C SER A 109 -14.13 -7.87 -11.49
N LEU A 110 -13.77 -6.77 -12.14
CA LEU A 110 -12.64 -5.94 -11.70
C LEU A 110 -12.84 -5.48 -10.26
N LEU A 111 -14.06 -5.07 -9.92
CA LEU A 111 -14.41 -4.69 -8.55
C LEU A 111 -14.35 -5.86 -7.58
N LEU A 112 -14.91 -7.02 -7.96
CA LEU A 112 -14.90 -8.22 -7.12
C LEU A 112 -13.47 -8.71 -6.89
N THR A 113 -12.65 -8.75 -7.93
CA THR A 113 -11.23 -9.10 -7.91
C THR A 113 -10.45 -8.17 -7.00
N CYS A 114 -10.69 -6.86 -7.12
CA CYS A 114 -10.13 -5.89 -6.22
C CYS A 114 -10.56 -6.22 -4.78
N ALA A 115 -11.87 -6.30 -4.50
CA ALA A 115 -12.41 -6.51 -3.16
C ALA A 115 -11.99 -7.82 -2.48
N THR A 116 -11.76 -8.89 -3.24
CA THR A 116 -11.37 -10.20 -2.72
C THR A 116 -9.86 -10.41 -2.70
N SER A 117 -9.05 -9.40 -3.07
CA SER A 117 -7.61 -9.57 -3.03
C SER A 117 -7.11 -9.78 -1.58
N PRO A 118 -6.11 -10.67 -1.37
CA PRO A 118 -5.51 -10.93 -0.07
C PRO A 118 -4.97 -9.68 0.61
N PHE A 119 -4.59 -8.67 -0.18
CA PHE A 119 -4.20 -7.37 0.35
C PHE A 119 -5.32 -6.77 1.20
N TRP A 120 -6.54 -6.66 0.67
CA TRP A 120 -7.65 -6.10 1.44
C TRP A 120 -8.07 -6.99 2.58
N ILE A 121 -8.09 -8.32 2.37
CA ILE A 121 -8.41 -9.27 3.43
C ILE A 121 -7.42 -9.09 4.60
N GLY A 122 -6.13 -8.92 4.29
CA GLY A 122 -5.10 -8.61 5.29
C GLY A 122 -5.40 -7.27 5.97
N VAL A 123 -5.57 -6.20 5.22
CA VAL A 123 -5.81 -4.85 5.77
C VAL A 123 -7.05 -4.79 6.68
N ILE A 124 -8.16 -5.45 6.32
CA ILE A 124 -9.40 -5.45 7.13
C ILE A 124 -9.35 -6.42 8.30
N SER A 125 -8.35 -7.32 8.35
CA SER A 125 -8.14 -8.23 9.48
C SER A 125 -7.43 -7.58 10.66
N TYR A 126 -6.79 -6.43 10.43
CA TYR A 126 -6.19 -5.58 11.46
C TYR A 126 -7.18 -4.56 11.99
N GLU A 127 -6.86 -4.03 13.18
CA GLU A 127 -7.71 -3.06 13.86
C GLU A 127 -7.62 -1.68 13.22
N PHE A 128 -6.45 -1.04 13.32
CA PHE A 128 -6.05 0.11 12.52
C PHE A 128 -4.78 -0.23 11.75
N HIS A 129 -4.78 0.00 10.43
CA HIS A 129 -3.64 -0.31 9.59
C HIS A 129 -3.49 0.74 8.49
N GLU A 130 -2.32 1.36 8.46
CA GLU A 130 -1.91 2.44 7.54
C GLU A 130 -1.94 2.00 6.07
N PHE A 131 -1.82 0.71 5.79
CA PHE A 131 -1.92 0.21 4.42
C PHE A 131 -3.32 0.38 3.80
N SER A 132 -4.35 0.64 4.60
CA SER A 132 -5.71 0.93 4.10
C SER A 132 -5.78 2.18 3.21
N PHE A 133 -4.85 3.13 3.37
CA PHE A 133 -4.79 4.37 2.60
C PHE A 133 -4.19 4.16 1.21
N ILE A 134 -3.31 3.16 1.07
CA ILE A 134 -2.42 3.00 -0.09
C ILE A 134 -3.17 2.77 -1.40
N PRO A 135 -4.21 1.91 -1.47
CA PRO A 135 -4.91 1.70 -2.73
C PRO A 135 -5.63 2.95 -3.24
N PHE A 136 -6.16 3.79 -2.34
CA PHE A 136 -6.75 5.06 -2.74
C PHE A 136 -5.70 6.00 -3.32
N LEU A 137 -4.55 6.13 -2.65
CA LEU A 137 -3.46 6.99 -3.10
C LEU A 137 -2.89 6.53 -4.44
N TYR A 138 -2.71 5.22 -4.63
CA TYR A 138 -2.27 4.62 -5.89
C TYR A 138 -3.30 4.79 -6.99
N LEU A 139 -4.59 4.65 -6.68
CA LEU A 139 -5.66 4.95 -7.62
C LEU A 139 -5.63 6.42 -8.05
N MET A 140 -5.45 7.36 -7.12
CA MET A 140 -5.35 8.78 -7.47
C MET A 140 -4.11 9.06 -8.33
N LEU A 141 -2.96 8.46 -7.99
CA LEU A 141 -1.75 8.50 -8.82
C LEU A 141 -2.03 8.03 -10.25
N PHE A 142 -2.62 6.86 -10.39
CA PHE A 142 -2.99 6.31 -11.69
C PHE A 142 -3.94 7.23 -12.46
N ILE A 143 -4.99 7.73 -11.82
CA ILE A 143 -5.97 8.63 -12.45
C ILE A 143 -5.30 9.92 -12.93
N PHE A 144 -4.40 10.52 -12.14
CA PHE A 144 -3.75 11.77 -12.53
C PHE A 144 -2.63 11.58 -13.54
N TRP A 145 -1.96 10.43 -13.53
CA TRP A 145 -1.09 10.00 -14.64
C TRP A 145 -1.89 9.83 -15.93
N TYR A 146 -3.03 9.13 -15.88
CA TYR A 146 -3.92 8.92 -17.03
C TYR A 146 -4.40 10.26 -17.61
N LYS A 147 -4.85 11.17 -16.74
CA LYS A 147 -5.31 12.53 -17.11
C LYS A 147 -4.18 13.52 -17.41
N LYS A 148 -2.92 13.09 -17.39
CA LYS A 148 -1.72 13.92 -17.60
C LYS A 148 -1.62 15.16 -16.68
N SER A 149 -2.21 15.09 -15.48
CA SER A 149 -2.14 16.17 -14.49
C SER A 149 -0.93 16.00 -13.58
N TYR A 150 0.21 16.55 -14.01
CA TYR A 150 1.49 16.34 -13.34
C TYR A 150 1.56 16.84 -11.90
N TYR A 151 1.00 18.01 -11.59
CA TYR A 151 1.03 18.56 -10.23
C TYR A 151 0.21 17.73 -9.24
N LYS A 152 -0.97 17.26 -9.65
CA LYS A 152 -1.80 16.38 -8.81
C LYS A 152 -1.14 15.01 -8.63
N PHE A 153 -0.57 14.47 -9.71
CA PHE A 153 0.24 13.26 -9.63
C PHE A 153 1.39 13.41 -8.62
N LEU A 154 2.18 14.48 -8.72
CA LEU A 154 3.30 14.75 -7.82
C LEU A 154 2.84 14.89 -6.37
N PHE A 155 1.74 15.60 -6.12
CA PHE A 155 1.14 15.72 -4.80
C PHE A 155 0.79 14.36 -4.19
N PHE A 156 0.07 13.51 -4.94
CA PHE A 156 -0.27 12.16 -4.46
C PHE A 156 0.94 11.24 -4.36
N ALA A 157 1.99 11.46 -5.16
CA ALA A 157 3.24 10.69 -5.07
C ALA A 157 3.96 10.98 -3.76
N LEU A 158 4.16 12.27 -3.46
CA LEU A 158 4.77 12.71 -2.21
C LEU A 158 3.92 12.31 -1.01
N LEU A 159 2.61 12.48 -1.10
CA LEU A 159 1.69 12.06 -0.03
C LEU A 159 1.81 10.56 0.24
N SER A 160 1.86 9.71 -0.80
CA SER A 160 2.03 8.26 -0.64
C SER A 160 3.31 7.91 0.12
N LEU A 161 4.43 8.58 -0.19
CA LEU A 161 5.71 8.33 0.48
C LEU A 161 5.71 8.69 1.97
N CYS A 162 4.75 9.50 2.43
CA CYS A 162 4.56 9.77 3.86
C CYS A 162 3.82 8.65 4.60
N PHE A 163 3.19 7.70 3.91
CA PHE A 163 2.38 6.65 4.55
C PHE A 163 3.15 5.38 4.88
N LYS A 164 4.15 5.03 4.09
CA LYS A 164 4.96 3.84 4.32
C LYS A 164 6.28 3.91 3.58
N GLU A 165 7.37 3.52 4.24
CA GLU A 165 8.69 3.46 3.63
C GLU A 165 8.76 2.53 2.40
N THR A 166 8.01 1.43 2.39
CA THR A 166 8.09 0.39 1.36
C THR A 166 7.51 0.85 0.03
N ILE A 167 6.72 1.93 0.03
CA ILE A 167 6.19 2.57 -1.18
C ILE A 167 7.33 3.09 -2.06
N SER A 168 8.46 3.49 -1.47
CA SER A 168 9.64 3.92 -2.21
C SER A 168 10.13 2.84 -3.18
N ILE A 169 10.13 1.58 -2.76
CA ILE A 169 10.54 0.43 -3.58
C ILE A 169 9.56 0.23 -4.74
N THR A 170 8.26 0.28 -4.47
CA THR A 170 7.24 0.17 -5.52
C THR A 170 7.38 1.31 -6.54
N PHE A 171 7.66 2.54 -6.08
CA PHE A 171 7.89 3.69 -6.97
C PHE A 171 9.12 3.54 -7.85
N ILE A 172 10.22 2.98 -7.33
CA ILE A 172 11.42 2.66 -8.13
C ILE A 172 11.03 1.74 -9.29
N TRP A 173 10.36 0.62 -9.00
CA TRP A 173 10.00 -0.36 -10.03
C TRP A 173 8.92 0.15 -10.98
N SER A 174 7.84 0.75 -10.48
CA SER A 174 6.82 1.36 -11.33
C SER A 174 7.37 2.48 -12.20
N GLY A 175 8.30 3.29 -11.66
CA GLY A 175 9.01 4.33 -12.39
C GLY A 175 9.86 3.76 -13.52
N LEU A 176 10.68 2.75 -13.25
CA LEU A 176 11.47 2.05 -14.27
C LEU A 176 10.60 1.45 -15.36
N LEU A 177 9.53 0.74 -15.00
CA LEU A 177 8.60 0.16 -15.98
C LEU A 177 8.00 1.24 -16.88
N LEU A 178 7.57 2.39 -16.32
CA LEU A 178 7.06 3.50 -17.12
C LEU A 178 8.14 4.12 -18.04
N ILE A 179 9.39 4.25 -17.58
CA ILE A 179 10.49 4.79 -18.39
C ILE A 179 10.82 3.86 -19.57
N LEU A 180 10.86 2.55 -19.32
CA LEU A 180 11.25 1.54 -20.30
C LEU A 180 10.17 1.28 -21.33
N PHE A 181 8.91 1.17 -20.90
CA PHE A 181 7.82 0.67 -21.76
C PHE A 181 6.83 1.74 -22.21
N SER A 182 6.91 2.99 -21.73
CA SER A 182 5.93 4.03 -22.10
C SER A 182 6.42 4.99 -23.20
N ILE A 183 5.47 5.65 -23.86
CA ILE A 183 5.69 6.73 -24.83
C ILE A 183 6.43 7.90 -24.15
N LYS A 184 7.23 8.67 -24.90
CA LYS A 184 8.07 9.78 -24.38
C LYS A 184 7.37 10.71 -23.37
N LYS A 185 6.08 11.02 -23.57
CA LYS A 185 5.30 11.91 -22.66
C LYS A 185 5.11 11.32 -21.26
N ASP A 186 5.10 10.00 -21.15
CA ASP A 186 4.84 9.28 -19.89
C ASP A 186 6.12 8.97 -19.12
N LYS A 187 7.26 9.00 -19.82
CA LYS A 187 8.58 8.86 -19.20
C LYS A 187 8.86 9.92 -18.14
N LYS A 188 8.28 11.12 -18.26
CA LYS A 188 8.38 12.16 -17.21
C LYS A 188 7.77 11.68 -15.89
N PHE A 189 6.60 11.06 -15.93
CA PHE A 189 5.95 10.51 -14.74
C PHE A 189 6.74 9.33 -14.18
N GLY A 190 7.22 8.44 -15.05
CA GLY A 190 8.09 7.33 -14.66
C GLY A 190 9.38 7.79 -13.98
N PHE A 191 10.07 8.78 -14.57
CA PHE A 191 11.27 9.38 -14.00
C PHE A 191 11.00 10.04 -12.65
N THR A 192 9.85 10.69 -12.50
CA THR A 192 9.44 11.28 -11.22
C THR A 192 9.28 10.23 -10.14
N LEU A 193 8.55 9.14 -10.40
CA LEU A 193 8.41 8.04 -9.44
C LEU A 193 9.76 7.40 -9.12
N PHE A 194 10.58 7.14 -10.13
CA PHE A 194 11.89 6.53 -9.94
C PHE A 194 12.77 7.40 -9.03
N ILE A 195 12.93 8.68 -9.34
CA ILE A 195 13.76 9.60 -8.56
C ILE A 195 13.22 9.78 -7.14
N LEU A 196 11.91 10.01 -6.98
CA LEU A 196 11.31 10.11 -5.64
C LEU A 196 11.49 8.82 -4.84
N GLY A 197 11.29 7.67 -5.47
CA GLY A 197 11.50 6.36 -4.86
C GLY A 197 12.95 6.17 -4.40
N VAL A 198 13.94 6.45 -5.25
CA VAL A 198 15.36 6.36 -4.89
C VAL A 198 15.71 7.32 -3.75
N ILE A 199 15.28 8.58 -3.82
CA ILE A 199 15.56 9.60 -2.80
C ILE A 199 14.97 9.17 -1.45
N PHE A 200 13.68 8.81 -1.41
CA PHE A 200 13.03 8.42 -0.14
C PHE A 200 13.52 7.08 0.39
N TYR A 201 13.84 6.12 -0.49
CA TYR A 201 14.49 4.88 -0.09
C TYR A 201 15.82 5.18 0.60
N TYR A 202 16.66 6.03 0.01
CA TYR A 202 17.94 6.42 0.59
C TYR A 202 17.75 7.17 1.92
N ILE A 203 16.90 8.19 1.96
CA ILE A 203 16.61 8.96 3.17
C ILE A 203 16.17 8.02 4.29
N TYR A 204 15.20 7.13 4.04
CA TYR A 204 14.71 6.26 5.10
C TYR A 204 15.72 5.17 5.49
N PHE A 205 16.08 4.30 4.55
CA PHE A 205 16.84 3.08 4.87
C PHE A 205 18.32 3.35 5.16
N LYS A 206 18.89 4.46 4.67
CA LYS A 206 20.32 4.79 4.88
C LYS A 206 20.56 5.91 5.88
N ILE A 207 19.67 6.88 6.01
CA ILE A 207 19.85 8.00 6.95
C ILE A 207 19.04 7.74 8.22
N ILE A 208 17.71 7.69 8.11
CA ILE A 208 16.81 7.66 9.27
C ILE A 208 16.95 6.35 10.04
N LEU A 209 16.77 5.21 9.38
CA LEU A 209 16.80 3.90 10.03
C LEU A 209 18.17 3.61 10.66
N VAL A 210 19.26 4.04 10.02
CA VAL A 210 20.62 3.84 10.54
C VAL A 210 20.86 4.71 11.79
N ASN A 211 20.46 5.98 11.76
CA ASN A 211 20.65 6.88 12.90
C ASN A 211 19.76 6.55 14.10
N LEU A 212 18.60 5.92 13.87
CA LEU A 212 17.70 5.52 14.94
C LEU A 212 18.08 4.17 15.57
N LYS A 213 18.84 3.32 14.87
CA LYS A 213 19.22 1.98 15.34
C LYS A 213 20.29 2.05 16.43
N GLU A 214 19.98 1.47 17.59
CA GLU A 214 20.97 1.17 18.63
C GLU A 214 21.65 -0.20 18.44
N SER A 215 21.08 -1.11 17.63
CA SER A 215 21.66 -2.44 17.32
C SER A 215 21.45 -2.86 15.86
N SER A 216 22.33 -3.75 15.37
CA SER A 216 22.45 -4.12 13.94
C SER A 216 21.29 -4.94 13.37
N ASP A 217 20.53 -5.63 14.22
CA ASP A 217 19.55 -6.63 13.78
C ASP A 217 18.15 -6.04 13.64
N THR A 218 17.71 -5.88 12.39
CA THR A 218 16.28 -5.73 12.10
C THR A 218 15.61 -7.10 12.14
N ASN A 219 14.58 -7.25 12.98
CA ASN A 219 13.65 -8.39 12.95
C ASN A 219 13.18 -8.74 11.54
N PHE A 220 13.14 -7.76 10.63
CA PHE A 220 12.77 -7.93 9.23
C PHE A 220 13.69 -8.82 8.39
N ILE A 221 15.01 -8.87 8.66
CA ILE A 221 15.92 -9.77 7.94
C ILE A 221 15.59 -11.23 8.30
N GLY A 222 15.14 -11.49 9.52
CA GLY A 222 14.71 -12.82 9.96
C GLY A 222 13.65 -13.45 9.06
N TYR A 223 12.67 -12.68 8.59
CA TYR A 223 11.64 -13.19 7.65
C TYR A 223 12.23 -13.64 6.30
N TYR A 224 13.38 -13.07 5.90
CA TYR A 224 14.04 -13.33 4.64
C TYR A 224 15.38 -14.07 4.80
N ALA A 225 15.67 -14.62 5.98
CA ALA A 225 16.96 -15.27 6.27
C ALA A 225 17.31 -16.38 5.27
N LYS A 226 16.29 -17.04 4.69
CA LYS A 226 16.48 -18.05 3.62
C LYS A 226 17.06 -17.44 2.34
N LEU A 227 16.72 -16.18 2.03
CA LEU A 227 17.18 -15.46 0.83
C LEU A 227 18.55 -14.81 1.02
N GLY A 228 18.94 -14.44 2.24
CA GLY A 228 20.22 -13.79 2.50
C GLY A 228 20.37 -13.33 3.95
N ASN A 229 21.60 -13.07 4.36
CA ASN A 229 21.94 -12.58 5.70
C ASN A 229 22.03 -11.04 5.77
N SER A 230 21.94 -10.36 4.62
CA SER A 230 21.92 -8.91 4.52
C SER A 230 20.85 -8.45 3.51
N MET A 231 20.42 -7.19 3.62
CA MET A 231 19.46 -6.62 2.64
C MET A 231 19.97 -6.70 1.20
N PHE A 232 21.29 -6.58 1.01
CA PHE A 232 21.91 -6.68 -0.31
C PHE A 232 21.86 -8.11 -0.85
N GLU A 233 22.18 -9.11 -0.02
CA GLU A 233 22.04 -10.52 -0.40
C GLU A 233 20.59 -10.90 -0.70
N VAL A 234 19.64 -10.42 0.11
CA VAL A 234 18.20 -10.65 -0.13
C VAL A 234 17.78 -10.03 -1.47
N ALA A 235 18.20 -8.80 -1.75
CA ALA A 235 17.88 -8.12 -3.02
C ALA A 235 18.49 -8.82 -4.24
N LEU A 236 19.71 -9.36 -4.11
CA LEU A 236 20.38 -10.11 -5.17
C LEU A 236 20.07 -11.60 -5.15
N SER A 237 19.18 -12.08 -4.28
CA SER A 237 18.81 -13.49 -4.18
C SER A 237 18.29 -14.13 -5.48
N PRO A 238 17.63 -13.42 -6.43
CA PRO A 238 17.31 -14.01 -7.73
C PRO A 238 18.55 -14.47 -8.51
N ILE A 239 19.70 -13.83 -8.29
CA ILE A 239 20.97 -14.10 -8.98
C ILE A 239 21.87 -14.98 -8.10
N LEU A 240 21.99 -14.66 -6.81
CA LEU A 240 22.88 -15.34 -5.86
C LEU A 240 22.31 -16.69 -5.38
N LYS A 241 20.99 -16.81 -5.28
CA LYS A 241 20.27 -18.01 -4.79
C LYS A 241 19.02 -18.30 -5.64
N PRO A 242 19.15 -18.49 -6.96
CA PRO A 242 18.02 -18.58 -7.89
C PRO A 242 17.02 -19.69 -7.50
N HIS A 243 17.51 -20.83 -7.03
CA HIS A 243 16.66 -21.95 -6.60
C HIS A 243 15.79 -21.60 -5.38
N VAL A 244 16.37 -20.97 -4.35
CA VAL A 244 15.62 -20.54 -3.15
C VAL A 244 14.62 -19.46 -3.54
N PHE A 245 15.05 -18.49 -4.35
CA PHE A 245 14.18 -17.42 -4.82
C PHE A 245 12.98 -17.97 -5.59
N ILE A 246 13.21 -18.85 -6.58
CA ILE A 246 12.13 -19.49 -7.35
C ILE A 246 11.21 -20.29 -6.42
N GLN A 247 11.74 -21.07 -5.47
CA GLN A 247 10.93 -21.82 -4.52
C GLN A 247 10.08 -20.90 -3.63
N SER A 248 10.63 -19.77 -3.18
CA SER A 248 9.91 -18.76 -2.41
C SER A 248 8.79 -18.10 -3.22
N VAL A 249 9.01 -17.84 -4.51
CA VAL A 249 7.99 -17.26 -5.41
C VAL A 249 6.92 -18.29 -5.77
N MET A 250 7.31 -19.52 -6.11
CA MET A 250 6.44 -20.60 -6.58
C MET A 250 5.75 -21.38 -5.46
N GLN A 251 5.63 -20.81 -4.26
CA GLN A 251 4.85 -21.43 -3.19
C GLN A 251 3.39 -21.57 -3.60
N PHE A 252 2.75 -22.67 -3.20
CA PHE A 252 1.35 -22.93 -3.52
C PHE A 252 0.43 -21.76 -3.12
N LYS A 253 0.70 -21.10 -1.99
CA LYS A 253 -0.02 -19.90 -1.54
C LYS A 253 0.04 -18.74 -2.55
N ASN A 254 1.20 -18.55 -3.20
CA ASN A 254 1.38 -17.49 -4.19
C ASN A 254 0.77 -17.88 -5.54
N LEU A 255 0.92 -19.14 -5.94
CA LEU A 255 0.38 -19.67 -7.19
C LEU A 255 -1.14 -19.76 -7.19
N SER A 256 -1.75 -20.19 -6.08
CA SER A 256 -3.20 -20.23 -5.94
C SER A 256 -3.81 -18.84 -6.06
N TYR A 257 -3.12 -17.83 -5.54
CA TYR A 257 -3.52 -16.43 -5.70
C TYR A 257 -3.46 -15.98 -7.17
N LEU A 258 -2.33 -16.21 -7.85
CA LEU A 258 -2.19 -15.90 -9.28
C LEU A 258 -3.24 -16.62 -10.12
N PHE A 259 -3.51 -17.90 -9.82
CA PHE A 259 -4.49 -18.70 -10.54
C PHE A 259 -5.92 -18.17 -10.35
N CYS A 260 -6.34 -17.85 -9.12
CA CYS A 260 -7.66 -17.24 -8.88
C CYS A 260 -7.81 -15.91 -9.64
N TYR A 261 -6.76 -15.09 -9.67
CA TYR A 261 -6.76 -13.82 -10.39
C TYR A 261 -6.83 -14.01 -11.91
N TYR A 262 -6.00 -14.90 -12.44
CA TYR A 262 -5.88 -15.14 -13.89
C TYR A 262 -7.06 -15.94 -14.44
N TYR A 263 -7.60 -16.89 -13.69
CA TYR A 263 -8.77 -17.68 -14.07
C TYR A 263 -10.03 -16.81 -14.14
N LEU A 264 -10.26 -15.96 -13.14
CA LEU A 264 -11.39 -15.03 -13.17
C LEU A 264 -11.25 -14.06 -14.34
N PHE A 265 -10.05 -13.55 -14.60
CA PHE A 265 -9.77 -12.67 -15.74
C PHE A 265 -9.97 -13.37 -17.09
N CYS A 266 -9.45 -14.59 -17.28
CA CYS A 266 -9.56 -15.36 -18.52
C CYS A 266 -10.99 -15.86 -18.80
N TYR A 267 -11.73 -16.27 -17.77
CA TYR A 267 -13.12 -16.68 -17.90
C TYR A 267 -13.99 -15.56 -18.48
N ILE A 268 -13.66 -14.32 -18.12
CA ILE A 268 -14.38 -13.12 -18.54
C ILE A 268 -14.01 -12.73 -19.95
N LEU A 269 -12.73 -12.74 -20.30
CA LEU A 269 -12.28 -12.46 -21.68
C LEU A 269 -12.83 -13.48 -22.68
N LYS A 270 -13.03 -14.73 -22.27
CA LYS A 270 -13.58 -15.80 -23.11
C LYS A 270 -15.08 -15.62 -23.42
N LYS A 271 -15.84 -14.96 -22.54
CA LYS A 271 -17.30 -14.79 -22.70
C LYS A 271 -17.66 -13.71 -23.73
N ASP A 272 -16.83 -12.68 -23.89
CA ASP A 272 -17.14 -11.52 -24.73
C ASP A 272 -16.67 -11.64 -26.19
N GLY A 273 -16.03 -12.74 -26.59
CA GLY A 273 -15.70 -13.08 -27.98
C GLY A 273 -14.76 -12.12 -28.74
N ASN A 274 -14.51 -10.91 -28.22
CA ASN A 274 -13.85 -9.80 -28.92
C ASN A 274 -12.72 -9.14 -28.10
N HIS A 275 -12.37 -9.66 -26.91
CA HIS A 275 -11.39 -9.02 -26.02
C HIS A 275 -10.22 -9.93 -25.62
N CYS A 276 -9.78 -10.83 -26.50
CA CYS A 276 -8.60 -11.68 -26.28
C CYS A 276 -7.24 -10.93 -26.18
N CYS A 277 -7.22 -9.59 -26.20
CA CYS A 277 -6.01 -8.83 -26.51
C CYS A 277 -5.63 -7.74 -25.50
N LEU A 278 -6.02 -7.82 -24.23
CA LEU A 278 -5.62 -6.81 -23.23
C LEU A 278 -4.36 -7.17 -22.42
N LEU A 279 -3.86 -8.40 -22.49
CA LEU A 279 -2.67 -8.78 -21.71
C LEU A 279 -1.34 -8.68 -22.48
N PHE A 280 -1.36 -8.73 -23.82
CA PHE A 280 -0.18 -8.56 -24.66
C PHE A 280 -0.58 -8.12 -26.08
N GLN A 281 -1.28 -6.99 -26.23
CA GLN A 281 -1.09 -6.26 -27.49
C GLN A 281 0.30 -5.63 -27.41
N PRO A 282 1.26 -6.07 -28.23
CA PRO A 282 2.52 -5.34 -28.33
C PRO A 282 2.14 -3.92 -28.76
N PHE A 283 2.65 -2.94 -28.03
CA PHE A 283 2.63 -1.55 -28.45
C PHE A 283 3.15 -1.47 -29.90
N LEU A 284 2.23 -1.32 -30.85
CA LEU A 284 2.47 -0.91 -32.24
C LEU A 284 1.85 0.47 -32.40
#